data_AF-K0JUP8-F1
#
_entry.id   AF-K0JUP8-F1
#
_cell.length_a   1.000
_cell.length_b   1.000
_cell.length_c   1.000
_cell.angle_alpha   90.00
_cell.angle_beta   90.00
_cell.angle_gamma   90.00
#
_symmetry.space_group_name_H-M   'P 1'
#
loop_
_entity.id
_entity.type
_entity.pdbx_description
1 polymer ?
#
loop_
_entity_poly.entity_id
_entity_poly.type
_entity_poly.pdbx_seq_one_letter_code
_entity_poly.pdbx_strand_id
1 'polypeptide(L)'
;MNLVAALMVAALIPAPTPVAPEYVALGDSYAAGVGAHREGCGRSPAAHPELFAAARGLSLVFAACTGATTVEVVEQTSRITPETSLVTVTVGGNDAGFADVMKTCALGSDSTCEARVVTAERFIRDELPARLGRVEQAVRARTSAPVVVLGYPRLFEPGGGLCLMTPNQRVALNRAADLLDETVEEWAGSSGFTFGDVRETFAGHGVCGRDPWVNSVSIPVSHSYHPNATGHRSGYLPVLERVAPEVPTRASASRS
;
A
#
# COMPACT_ATOMS: atom_id res chain seq x y z
N MET A 1 71.71 -1.94 -30.62
CA MET A 1 70.73 -2.15 -29.55
C MET A 1 69.49 -1.34 -29.90
N ASN A 2 68.46 -1.97 -30.47
CA ASN A 2 67.20 -1.29 -30.81
C ASN A 2 66.20 -1.54 -29.69
N LEU A 3 65.80 -0.48 -28.99
CA LEU A 3 64.69 -0.49 -28.03
C LEU A 3 63.38 -0.39 -28.81
N VAL A 4 62.53 -1.42 -28.74
CA VAL A 4 61.15 -1.37 -29.22
C VAL A 4 60.28 -0.92 -28.05
N ALA A 5 59.68 0.27 -28.16
CA ALA A 5 58.69 0.76 -27.19
C ALA A 5 57.33 0.12 -27.49
N ALA A 6 56.86 -0.76 -26.60
CA ALA A 6 55.52 -1.33 -26.66
C ALA A 6 54.49 -0.31 -26.14
N LEU A 7 53.64 0.19 -27.03
CA LEU A 7 52.50 1.03 -26.68
C LEU A 7 51.40 0.12 -26.09
N MET A 8 51.18 0.15 -24.77
CA MET A 8 50.01 -0.50 -24.16
C MET A 8 48.76 0.34 -24.45
N VAL A 9 47.88 -0.17 -25.30
CA VAL A 9 46.52 0.35 -25.46
C VAL A 9 45.67 -0.28 -24.36
N ALA A 10 45.38 0.48 -23.30
CA ALA A 10 44.42 0.06 -22.29
C ALA A 10 43.00 0.09 -22.90
N ALA A 11 42.42 -1.08 -23.15
CA ALA A 11 41.02 -1.18 -23.54
C ALA A 11 40.14 -0.72 -22.36
N LEU A 12 39.44 0.39 -22.52
CA LEU A 12 38.39 0.81 -21.59
C LEU A 12 37.23 -0.18 -21.73
N ILE A 13 37.12 -1.13 -20.79
CA ILE A 13 35.92 -1.95 -20.66
C ILE A 13 34.82 -1.04 -20.11
N PRO A 14 33.70 -0.83 -20.83
CA PRO A 14 32.59 -0.05 -20.30
C PRO A 14 32.07 -0.70 -19.02
N ALA A 15 31.92 0.08 -17.96
CA ALA A 15 31.31 -0.41 -16.73
C ALA A 15 29.88 -0.88 -17.03
N PRO A 16 29.44 -2.01 -16.45
CA PRO A 16 28.05 -2.45 -16.60
C PRO A 16 27.11 -1.34 -16.10
N THR A 17 26.09 -1.02 -16.90
CA THR A 17 25.05 -0.07 -16.51
C THR A 17 24.35 -0.59 -15.25
N PRO A 18 24.22 0.23 -14.18
CA PRO A 18 23.51 -0.19 -12.98
C PRO A 18 22.08 -0.58 -13.33
N VAL A 19 21.68 -1.80 -13.00
CA VAL A 19 20.28 -2.23 -13.09
C VAL A 19 19.57 -1.68 -11.85
N ALA A 20 18.50 -0.91 -12.07
CA ALA A 20 17.66 -0.39 -11.00
C ALA A 20 17.14 -1.57 -10.15
N PRO A 21 17.23 -1.50 -8.80
CA PRO A 21 16.68 -2.54 -7.96
C PRO A 21 15.16 -2.71 -8.21
N GLU A 22 14.71 -3.95 -8.23
CA GLU A 22 13.31 -4.27 -8.48
C GLU A 22 12.48 -4.06 -7.20
N TYR A 23 11.37 -3.34 -7.34
CA TYR A 23 10.40 -3.10 -6.29
C TYR A 23 9.04 -3.66 -6.75
N VAL A 24 8.47 -4.59 -5.98
CA VAL A 24 7.16 -5.18 -6.27
C VAL A 24 6.10 -4.57 -5.34
N ALA A 25 5.08 -3.94 -5.92
CA ALA A 25 3.96 -3.39 -5.18
C ALA A 25 2.72 -4.27 -5.34
N LEU A 26 2.40 -5.02 -4.28
CA LEU A 26 1.18 -5.82 -4.17
C LEU A 26 0.09 -5.01 -3.46
N GLY A 27 -1.13 -5.54 -3.53
CA GLY A 27 -2.22 -5.11 -2.67
C GLY A 27 -3.49 -4.78 -3.42
N ASP A 28 -4.29 -3.95 -2.76
CA ASP A 28 -5.63 -3.61 -3.18
C ASP A 28 -5.72 -2.21 -3.83
N SER A 29 -6.91 -1.62 -3.79
CA SER A 29 -7.18 -0.30 -4.36
C SER A 29 -6.42 0.85 -3.71
N TYR A 30 -5.99 0.71 -2.44
CA TYR A 30 -5.20 1.73 -1.74
C TYR A 30 -3.73 1.70 -2.17
N ALA A 31 -3.19 0.54 -2.55
CA ALA A 31 -1.91 0.46 -3.24
C ALA A 31 -2.02 0.85 -4.70
N ALA A 32 -3.07 0.41 -5.40
CA ALA A 32 -3.28 0.72 -6.82
C ALA A 32 -3.50 2.23 -7.06
N GLY A 33 -4.13 2.93 -6.11
CA GLY A 33 -4.34 4.37 -6.16
C GLY A 33 -5.60 4.81 -6.90
N VAL A 34 -6.67 4.04 -6.72
CA VAL A 34 -7.97 4.23 -7.39
C VAL A 34 -8.52 5.65 -7.23
N GLY A 35 -8.34 6.29 -6.07
CA GLY A 35 -8.88 7.63 -5.84
C GLY A 35 -8.14 8.76 -6.57
N ALA A 36 -7.02 8.47 -7.22
CA ALA A 36 -6.17 9.45 -7.90
C ALA A 36 -6.22 9.38 -9.44
N HIS A 37 -6.67 8.28 -10.03
CA HIS A 37 -6.88 8.08 -11.48
C HIS A 37 -7.54 6.70 -11.74
N ARG A 38 -8.08 6.45 -12.95
CA ARG A 38 -8.62 5.12 -13.30
C ARG A 38 -8.28 4.65 -14.72
N GLU A 39 -7.46 3.60 -14.81
CA GLU A 39 -7.38 2.64 -15.92
C GLU A 39 -7.03 1.22 -15.40
N GLY A 40 -7.42 0.16 -16.11
CA GLY A 40 -7.09 -1.24 -15.77
C GLY A 40 -7.45 -1.66 -14.33
N CYS A 41 -6.46 -2.19 -13.59
CA CYS A 41 -6.57 -2.59 -12.18
C CYS A 41 -6.76 -1.41 -11.19
N GLY A 42 -7.11 -0.21 -11.67
CA GLY A 42 -7.16 0.99 -10.85
C GLY A 42 -5.79 1.54 -10.49
N ARG A 43 -4.76 1.20 -11.28
CA ARG A 43 -3.38 1.61 -11.08
C ARG A 43 -3.20 3.03 -11.56
N SER A 44 -2.87 3.93 -10.65
CA SER A 44 -2.71 5.35 -10.92
C SER A 44 -1.22 5.71 -10.99
N PRO A 45 -0.79 6.55 -11.95
CA PRO A 45 0.56 7.11 -11.95
C PRO A 45 0.84 8.03 -10.74
N ALA A 46 -0.21 8.43 -10.01
CA ALA A 46 -0.11 9.19 -8.78
C ALA A 46 -0.20 8.30 -7.52
N ALA A 47 -0.22 6.97 -7.67
CA ALA A 47 -0.22 6.05 -6.54
C ALA A 47 1.12 6.07 -5.81
N HIS A 48 1.11 5.79 -4.50
CA HIS A 48 2.31 5.84 -3.69
C HIS A 48 3.43 4.89 -4.16
N PRO A 49 3.16 3.70 -4.76
CA PRO A 49 4.22 2.87 -5.32
C PRO A 49 4.95 3.50 -6.51
N GLU A 50 4.21 4.16 -7.41
CA GLU A 50 4.78 4.88 -8.57
C GLU A 50 5.65 6.05 -8.10
N LEU A 51 5.12 6.85 -7.17
CA LEU A 51 5.83 7.99 -6.61
C LEU A 51 7.12 7.56 -5.89
N PHE A 52 7.05 6.49 -5.09
CA PHE A 52 8.19 5.96 -4.36
C PHE A 52 9.26 5.38 -5.30
N ALA A 53 8.85 4.60 -6.30
CA ALA A 53 9.76 4.04 -7.28
C ALA A 53 10.50 5.13 -8.07
N ALA A 54 9.77 6.16 -8.51
CA ALA A 54 10.35 7.31 -9.21
C ALA A 54 11.34 8.08 -8.32
N ALA A 55 10.99 8.34 -7.05
CA ALA A 55 11.85 9.06 -6.10
C ALA A 55 13.14 8.30 -5.77
N ARG A 56 13.12 6.97 -5.81
CA ARG A 56 14.25 6.10 -5.45
C ARG A 56 14.99 5.51 -6.65
N GLY A 57 14.53 5.76 -7.88
CA GLY A 57 15.11 5.18 -9.09
C GLY A 57 14.96 3.65 -9.16
N LEU A 58 13.83 3.11 -8.67
CA LEU A 58 13.53 1.68 -8.64
C LEU A 58 12.77 1.24 -9.88
N SER A 59 12.95 -0.02 -10.29
CA SER A 59 12.12 -0.64 -11.32
C SER A 59 10.85 -1.21 -10.69
N LEU A 60 9.72 -0.53 -10.87
CA LEU A 60 8.45 -0.95 -10.29
C LEU A 60 7.78 -2.09 -11.07
N VAL A 61 7.46 -3.16 -10.36
CA VAL A 61 6.50 -4.19 -10.77
C VAL A 61 5.19 -3.91 -10.04
N PHE A 62 4.28 -3.19 -10.72
CA PHE A 62 3.03 -2.75 -10.11
C PHE A 62 1.94 -3.82 -10.25
N ALA A 63 1.75 -4.64 -9.21
CA ALA A 63 0.83 -5.77 -9.20
C ALA A 63 -0.50 -5.48 -8.50
N ALA A 64 -0.55 -4.48 -7.60
CA ALA A 64 -1.76 -4.12 -6.85
C ALA A 64 -2.98 -3.94 -7.75
N CYS A 65 -4.16 -4.31 -7.27
CA CYS A 65 -5.38 -4.26 -8.06
C CYS A 65 -6.60 -3.96 -7.19
N THR A 66 -7.47 -3.09 -7.69
CA THR A 66 -8.73 -2.78 -7.02
C THR A 66 -9.55 -4.04 -6.71
N GLY A 67 -10.11 -4.11 -5.51
CA GLY A 67 -10.92 -5.23 -5.05
C GLY A 67 -10.14 -6.47 -4.61
N ALA A 68 -8.80 -6.47 -4.68
CA ALA A 68 -8.01 -7.60 -4.21
C ALA A 68 -8.25 -7.88 -2.72
N THR A 69 -8.62 -9.12 -2.41
CA THR A 69 -8.59 -9.70 -1.07
C THR A 69 -7.24 -10.38 -0.83
N THR A 70 -7.05 -10.97 0.34
CA THR A 70 -5.89 -11.85 0.61
C THR A 70 -5.71 -12.95 -0.44
N VAL A 71 -6.78 -13.46 -1.04
CA VAL A 71 -6.71 -14.48 -2.10
C VAL A 71 -6.03 -13.92 -3.34
N GLU A 72 -6.48 -12.77 -3.84
CA GLU A 72 -5.87 -12.14 -5.01
C GLU A 72 -4.44 -11.65 -4.71
N VAL A 73 -4.15 -11.19 -3.48
CA VAL A 73 -2.78 -10.81 -3.12
C VAL A 73 -1.83 -12.02 -3.13
N VAL A 74 -2.29 -13.21 -2.71
CA VAL A 74 -1.52 -14.46 -2.87
C VAL A 74 -1.21 -14.72 -4.36
N GLU A 75 -2.17 -14.51 -5.27
CA GLU A 75 -1.91 -14.66 -6.70
C GLU A 75 -0.91 -13.62 -7.24
N GLN A 76 -1.01 -12.38 -6.76
CA GLN A 76 -0.09 -11.29 -7.13
C GLN A 76 1.37 -11.60 -6.75
N THR A 77 1.63 -12.45 -5.73
CA THR A 77 3.00 -12.88 -5.37
C THR A 77 3.71 -13.61 -6.51
N SER A 78 2.99 -14.10 -7.52
CA SER A 78 3.60 -14.64 -8.75
C SER A 78 4.47 -13.62 -9.50
N ARG A 79 4.30 -12.32 -9.24
CA ARG A 79 5.10 -11.23 -9.78
C ARG A 79 6.41 -10.98 -9.03
N ILE A 80 6.60 -11.60 -7.87
CA ILE A 80 7.86 -11.56 -7.12
C ILE A 80 8.85 -12.50 -7.78
N THR A 81 10.05 -11.98 -8.02
CA THR A 81 11.18 -12.71 -8.60
C THR A 81 12.31 -12.83 -7.58
N PRO A 82 13.30 -13.71 -7.81
CA PRO A 82 14.51 -13.71 -7.01
C PRO A 82 15.27 -12.37 -7.05
N GLU A 83 15.00 -11.52 -8.04
CA GLU A 83 15.60 -10.21 -8.18
C GLU A 83 14.95 -9.11 -7.35
N THR A 84 13.72 -9.34 -6.86
CA THR A 84 12.97 -8.40 -6.04
C THR A 84 13.78 -7.98 -4.82
N SER A 85 13.93 -6.67 -4.64
CA SER A 85 14.74 -6.06 -3.57
C SER A 85 13.87 -5.35 -2.50
N LEU A 86 12.59 -5.12 -2.79
CA LEU A 86 11.59 -4.60 -1.86
C LEU A 86 10.20 -5.09 -2.28
N VAL A 87 9.35 -5.41 -1.30
CA VAL A 87 7.92 -5.66 -1.51
C VAL A 87 7.10 -4.70 -0.65
N THR A 88 6.04 -4.12 -1.20
CA THR A 88 5.00 -3.45 -0.39
C THR A 88 3.66 -4.13 -0.54
N VAL A 89 2.83 -4.09 0.51
CA VAL A 89 1.49 -4.68 0.51
C VAL A 89 0.49 -3.79 1.25
N THR A 90 -0.71 -3.58 0.66
CA THR A 90 -1.94 -3.20 1.39
C THR A 90 -2.97 -4.32 1.19
N VAL A 91 -3.55 -4.86 2.26
CA VAL A 91 -4.52 -5.96 2.14
C VAL A 91 -5.45 -6.04 3.35
N GLY A 92 -6.60 -6.70 3.23
CA GLY A 92 -7.52 -7.00 4.35
C GLY A 92 -8.81 -6.20 4.35
N GLY A 93 -8.83 -4.97 3.79
CA GLY A 93 -10.04 -4.15 3.74
C GLY A 93 -11.16 -4.80 2.92
N ASN A 94 -10.83 -5.38 1.76
CA ASN A 94 -11.81 -6.08 0.93
C ASN A 94 -12.29 -7.40 1.57
N ASP A 95 -11.41 -8.12 2.28
CA ASP A 95 -11.77 -9.33 3.03
C ASP A 95 -12.84 -9.03 4.10
N ALA A 96 -12.68 -7.93 4.85
CA ALA A 96 -13.65 -7.47 5.84
C ALA A 96 -14.92 -6.86 5.22
N GLY A 97 -14.97 -6.73 3.90
CA GLY A 97 -16.13 -6.24 3.16
C GLY A 97 -16.37 -4.74 3.31
N PHE A 98 -15.33 -3.93 3.49
CA PHE A 98 -15.47 -2.49 3.75
C PHE A 98 -16.26 -1.74 2.67
N ALA A 99 -16.18 -2.14 1.39
CA ALA A 99 -17.00 -1.52 0.35
C ALA A 99 -18.52 -1.65 0.63
N ASP A 100 -18.95 -2.81 1.12
CA ASP A 100 -20.34 -3.08 1.50
C ASP A 100 -20.71 -2.41 2.83
N VAL A 101 -19.78 -2.33 3.78
CA VAL A 101 -19.93 -1.51 5.01
C VAL A 101 -20.21 -0.05 4.64
N MET A 102 -19.37 0.54 3.79
CA MET A 102 -19.50 1.94 3.37
C MET A 102 -20.83 2.20 2.66
N LYS A 103 -21.25 1.29 1.77
CA LYS A 103 -22.54 1.38 1.08
C LYS A 103 -23.70 1.29 2.07
N THR A 104 -23.63 0.36 3.02
CA THR A 104 -24.67 0.16 4.04
C THR A 104 -24.81 1.38 4.94
N CYS A 105 -23.69 1.96 5.39
CA CYS A 105 -23.71 3.17 6.21
C CYS A 105 -24.24 4.38 5.44
N ALA A 106 -23.85 4.54 4.17
CA ALA A 106 -24.27 5.69 3.35
C ALA A 106 -25.78 5.70 3.05
N LEU A 107 -26.42 4.53 3.03
CA LEU A 107 -27.82 4.35 2.65
C LEU A 107 -28.74 3.98 3.83
N GLY A 108 -28.17 3.63 4.98
CA GLY A 108 -28.87 3.11 6.14
C GLY A 108 -28.89 4.07 7.33
N SER A 109 -29.52 3.63 8.42
CA SER A 109 -29.49 4.34 9.71
C SER A 109 -28.16 4.11 10.44
N ASP A 110 -27.95 4.86 11.53
CA ASP A 110 -26.87 4.60 12.49
C ASP A 110 -26.87 3.15 12.98
N SER A 111 -28.05 2.59 13.29
CA SER A 111 -28.17 1.22 13.78
C SER A 111 -27.81 0.17 12.73
N THR A 112 -28.22 0.36 11.47
CA THR A 112 -27.86 -0.55 10.38
C THR A 112 -26.36 -0.45 10.05
N CYS A 113 -25.80 0.77 10.07
CA CYS A 113 -24.36 0.98 9.91
C CYS A 113 -23.56 0.27 11.02
N GLU A 114 -23.91 0.52 12.28
CA GLU A 114 -23.24 -0.08 13.45
C GLU A 114 -23.27 -1.60 13.39
N ALA A 115 -24.44 -2.20 13.10
CA ALA A 115 -24.56 -3.65 12.96
C ALA A 115 -23.63 -4.20 11.86
N ARG A 116 -23.54 -3.50 10.73
CA ARG A 116 -22.68 -3.92 9.62
C ARG A 116 -21.20 -3.75 9.91
N VAL A 117 -20.83 -2.70 10.64
CA VAL A 117 -19.48 -2.47 11.18
C VAL A 117 -19.10 -3.61 12.14
N VAL A 118 -19.96 -3.96 13.10
CA VAL A 118 -19.71 -5.07 14.04
C VAL A 118 -19.50 -6.40 13.32
N THR A 119 -20.21 -6.66 12.21
CA THR A 119 -19.95 -7.84 11.37
C THR A 119 -18.54 -7.81 10.77
N ALA A 120 -18.10 -6.66 10.25
CA ALA A 120 -16.74 -6.51 9.72
C ALA A 120 -15.69 -6.66 10.82
N GLU A 121 -15.91 -6.05 11.99
CA GLU A 121 -14.99 -6.17 13.13
C GLU A 121 -14.84 -7.62 13.60
N ARG A 122 -15.92 -8.41 13.61
CA ARG A 122 -15.86 -9.84 13.91
C ARG A 122 -15.00 -10.58 12.91
N PHE A 123 -15.20 -10.33 11.62
CA PHE A 123 -14.37 -10.92 10.57
C PHE A 123 -12.89 -10.57 10.74
N ILE A 124 -12.59 -9.29 11.03
CA ILE A 124 -11.22 -8.82 11.24
C ILE A 124 -10.56 -9.57 12.40
N ARG A 125 -11.28 -9.82 13.50
CA ARG A 125 -10.74 -10.56 14.66
C ARG A 125 -10.61 -12.06 14.38
N ASP A 126 -11.63 -12.66 13.79
CA ASP A 126 -11.79 -14.11 13.82
C ASP A 126 -11.23 -14.80 12.56
N GLU A 127 -11.21 -14.12 11.41
CA GLU A 127 -10.85 -14.73 10.12
C GLU A 127 -9.61 -14.11 9.48
N LEU A 128 -9.45 -12.78 9.56
CA LEU A 128 -8.39 -12.07 8.84
C LEU A 128 -6.97 -12.56 9.22
N PRO A 129 -6.61 -12.84 10.49
CA PRO A 129 -5.25 -13.26 10.84
C PRO A 129 -4.79 -14.53 10.11
N ALA A 130 -5.68 -15.54 10.01
CA ALA A 130 -5.37 -16.77 9.29
C ALA A 130 -5.21 -16.55 7.78
N ARG A 131 -5.91 -15.57 7.21
CA ARG A 131 -5.78 -15.19 5.80
C ARG A 131 -4.49 -14.42 5.54
N LEU A 132 -4.12 -13.50 6.43
CA LEU A 132 -2.84 -12.79 6.39
C LEU A 132 -1.65 -13.76 6.50
N GLY A 133 -1.76 -14.80 7.33
CA GLY A 133 -0.75 -15.87 7.38
C GLY A 133 -0.53 -16.59 6.04
N ARG A 134 -1.56 -16.69 5.17
CA ARG A 134 -1.40 -17.24 3.81
C ARG A 134 -0.68 -16.27 2.88
N VAL A 135 -0.92 -14.96 3.02
CA VAL A 135 -0.17 -13.93 2.30
C VAL A 135 1.30 -13.97 2.68
N GLU A 136 1.61 -14.06 3.98
CA GLU A 136 2.99 -14.21 4.47
C GLU A 136 3.68 -15.41 3.84
N GLN A 137 3.08 -16.61 3.92
CA GLN A 137 3.65 -17.83 3.37
C GLN A 137 3.93 -17.70 1.87
N ALA A 138 3.00 -17.11 1.12
CA ALA A 138 3.14 -16.91 -0.32
C ALA A 138 4.29 -15.94 -0.66
N VAL A 139 4.44 -14.83 0.08
CA VAL A 139 5.54 -13.88 -0.12
C VAL A 139 6.88 -14.53 0.23
N ARG A 140 6.97 -15.21 1.38
CA ARG A 140 8.21 -15.88 1.84
C ARG A 140 8.65 -17.02 0.94
N ALA A 141 7.72 -17.69 0.26
CA ALA A 141 8.05 -18.71 -0.74
C ALA A 141 8.74 -18.13 -1.99
N ARG A 142 8.66 -16.81 -2.20
CA ARG A 142 9.19 -16.12 -3.40
C ARG A 142 10.43 -15.29 -3.12
N THR A 143 10.55 -14.70 -1.93
CA THR A 143 11.64 -13.78 -1.62
C THR A 143 11.95 -13.72 -0.13
N SER A 144 13.19 -13.33 0.19
CA SER A 144 13.64 -12.89 1.51
C SER A 144 13.84 -11.37 1.59
N ALA A 145 13.48 -10.64 0.54
CA ALA A 145 13.58 -9.18 0.51
C ALA A 145 12.73 -8.55 1.61
N PRO A 146 13.08 -7.33 2.07
CA PRO A 146 12.24 -6.58 2.99
C PRO A 146 10.82 -6.41 2.48
N VAL A 147 9.85 -6.55 3.39
CA VAL A 147 8.43 -6.35 3.12
C VAL A 147 7.92 -5.23 4.00
N VAL A 148 7.28 -4.23 3.38
CA VAL A 148 6.58 -3.14 4.08
C VAL A 148 5.08 -3.31 3.87
N VAL A 149 4.35 -3.43 4.97
CA VAL A 149 2.88 -3.48 4.97
C VAL A 149 2.37 -2.10 5.33
N LEU A 150 1.58 -1.46 4.47
CA LEU A 150 0.99 -0.15 4.76
C LEU A 150 -0.45 -0.32 5.25
N GLY A 151 -0.81 0.44 6.28
CA GLY A 151 -2.17 0.49 6.83
C GLY A 151 -3.15 1.32 5.99
N TYR A 152 -4.32 1.54 6.56
CA TYR A 152 -5.40 2.35 6.00
C TYR A 152 -5.63 3.60 6.86
N PRO A 153 -5.96 4.76 6.26
CA PRO A 153 -6.28 5.94 7.04
C PRO A 153 -7.59 5.74 7.80
N ARG A 154 -7.75 6.45 8.92
CA ARG A 154 -9.09 6.75 9.43
C ARG A 154 -9.84 7.52 8.34
N LEU A 155 -11.01 7.01 7.95
CA LEU A 155 -11.72 7.51 6.77
C LEU A 155 -12.31 8.89 7.00
N PHE A 156 -12.75 9.20 8.22
CA PHE A 156 -13.51 10.41 8.51
C PHE A 156 -12.85 11.27 9.57
N GLU A 157 -12.97 12.58 9.43
CA GLU A 157 -12.68 13.48 10.54
C GLU A 157 -13.82 13.45 11.57
N PRO A 158 -13.51 13.34 12.88
CA PRO A 158 -14.51 13.30 13.94
C PRO A 158 -15.22 14.66 14.11
N GLY A 159 -14.56 15.76 13.75
CA GLY A 159 -15.11 17.11 13.77
C GLY A 159 -15.41 17.67 12.38
N GLY A 160 -16.31 18.65 12.29
CA GLY A 160 -16.48 19.50 11.11
C GLY A 160 -17.67 19.19 10.20
N GLY A 161 -18.06 20.24 9.44
CA GLY A 161 -18.73 20.24 8.13
C GLY A 161 -20.13 19.63 7.98
N LEU A 162 -20.84 20.02 6.91
CA LEU A 162 -21.94 19.21 6.39
C LEU A 162 -21.32 17.91 5.85
N CYS A 163 -21.73 16.78 6.40
CA CYS A 163 -21.21 15.46 6.07
C CYS A 163 -22.38 14.54 5.74
N LEU A 164 -22.20 13.66 4.75
CA LEU A 164 -23.21 12.64 4.42
C LEU A 164 -23.38 11.64 5.57
N MET A 165 -22.26 11.21 6.18
CA MET A 165 -22.27 10.30 7.31
C MET A 165 -22.53 11.04 8.61
N THR A 166 -23.36 10.46 9.49
CA THR A 166 -23.61 11.01 10.82
C THR A 166 -22.35 10.93 11.69
N PRO A 167 -22.24 11.70 12.79
CA PRO A 167 -21.16 11.53 13.75
C PRO A 167 -20.99 10.09 14.25
N ASN A 168 -22.09 9.38 14.53
CA ASN A 168 -22.04 8.00 15.02
C ASN A 168 -21.47 7.04 13.97
N GLN A 169 -21.92 7.15 12.72
CA GLN A 169 -21.41 6.35 11.61
C GLN A 169 -19.92 6.58 11.39
N ARG A 170 -19.46 7.84 11.46
CA ARG A 170 -18.03 8.18 11.33
C ARG A 170 -17.18 7.55 12.42
N VAL A 171 -17.64 7.59 13.67
CA VAL A 171 -16.96 6.95 14.81
C VAL A 171 -16.88 5.44 14.61
N ALA A 172 -17.98 4.79 14.22
CA ALA A 172 -18.02 3.35 13.97
C ALA A 172 -17.07 2.93 12.84
N LEU A 173 -17.07 3.66 11.73
CA LEU A 173 -16.22 3.39 10.58
C LEU A 173 -14.73 3.58 10.89
N ASN A 174 -14.37 4.64 11.63
CA ASN A 174 -13.00 4.85 12.07
C ASN A 174 -12.55 3.78 13.07
N ARG A 175 -13.42 3.34 13.97
CA ARG A 175 -13.13 2.23 14.90
C ARG A 175 -12.83 0.93 14.16
N ALA A 176 -13.58 0.63 13.10
CA ALA A 176 -13.30 -0.53 12.26
C ALA A 176 -11.96 -0.40 11.51
N ALA A 177 -11.62 0.80 11.02
CA ALA A 177 -10.33 1.07 10.39
C ALA A 177 -9.17 0.91 11.38
N ASP A 178 -9.32 1.42 12.61
CA ASP A 178 -8.34 1.24 13.68
C ASP A 178 -8.12 -0.24 13.99
N LEU A 179 -9.20 -1.02 14.14
CA LEU A 179 -9.10 -2.46 14.37
C LEU A 179 -8.44 -3.22 13.22
N LEU A 180 -8.73 -2.84 11.96
CA LEU A 180 -8.08 -3.43 10.80
C LEU A 180 -6.57 -3.20 10.86
N ASP A 181 -6.15 -1.95 11.07
CA ASP A 181 -4.74 -1.58 11.12
C ASP A 181 -4.02 -2.21 12.31
N GLU A 182 -4.62 -2.26 13.49
CA GLU A 182 -4.05 -2.96 14.66
C GLU A 182 -3.82 -4.45 14.36
N THR A 183 -4.78 -5.11 13.71
CA THR A 183 -4.68 -6.53 13.34
C THR A 183 -3.58 -6.75 12.28
N VAL A 184 -3.49 -5.86 11.30
CA VAL A 184 -2.49 -5.93 10.22
C VAL A 184 -1.09 -5.59 10.75
N GLU A 185 -0.98 -4.64 11.67
CA GLU A 185 0.27 -4.27 12.35
C GLU A 185 0.80 -5.43 13.19
N GLU A 186 -0.05 -6.05 14.01
CA GLU A 186 0.32 -7.23 14.80
C GLU A 186 0.80 -8.37 13.90
N TRP A 187 0.05 -8.66 12.83
CA TRP A 187 0.46 -9.64 11.83
C TRP A 187 1.82 -9.29 11.24
N ALA A 188 1.99 -8.08 10.70
CA ALA A 188 3.23 -7.65 10.06
C ALA A 188 4.43 -7.79 11.01
N GLY A 189 4.29 -7.33 12.26
CA GLY A 189 5.33 -7.45 13.28
C GLY A 189 5.67 -8.90 13.61
N SER A 190 4.66 -9.76 13.80
CA SER A 190 4.87 -11.19 14.06
C SER A 190 5.53 -11.92 12.90
N SER A 191 5.27 -11.47 11.67
CA SER A 191 5.87 -11.95 10.43
C SER A 191 7.22 -11.28 10.14
N GLY A 192 7.78 -10.44 11.02
CA GLY A 192 9.04 -9.73 10.76
C GLY A 192 9.01 -8.77 9.56
N PHE A 193 7.81 -8.39 9.11
CA PHE A 193 7.59 -7.33 8.14
C PHE A 193 7.54 -5.98 8.86
N THR A 194 7.75 -4.89 8.12
CA THR A 194 7.66 -3.54 8.68
C THR A 194 6.26 -2.97 8.44
N PHE A 195 5.59 -2.49 9.48
CA PHE A 195 4.30 -1.80 9.33
C PHE A 195 4.52 -0.29 9.13
N GLY A 196 3.86 0.27 8.11
CA GLY A 196 3.76 1.70 7.86
C GLY A 196 2.39 2.22 8.25
N ASP A 197 2.27 2.77 9.46
CA ASP A 197 1.04 3.41 9.93
C ASP A 197 0.83 4.75 9.22
N VAL A 198 -0.29 4.88 8.52
CA VAL A 198 -0.69 6.10 7.79
C VAL A 198 -1.69 6.95 8.56
N ARG A 199 -2.28 6.45 9.65
CA ARG A 199 -3.36 7.13 10.40
C ARG A 199 -2.90 8.48 10.93
N GLU A 200 -1.67 8.60 11.42
CA GLU A 200 -1.11 9.87 11.88
C GLU A 200 -0.93 10.87 10.74
N THR A 201 -0.38 10.44 9.60
CA THR A 201 -0.17 11.33 8.45
C THR A 201 -1.47 11.80 7.80
N PHE A 202 -2.53 11.00 7.90
CA PHE A 202 -3.86 11.36 7.40
C PHE A 202 -4.72 12.10 8.43
N ALA A 203 -4.28 12.26 9.68
CA ALA A 203 -5.05 12.94 10.71
C ALA A 203 -5.30 14.41 10.32
N GLY A 204 -6.56 14.84 10.35
CA GLY A 204 -7.00 16.15 9.88
C GLY A 204 -7.37 16.20 8.38
N HIS A 205 -7.10 15.11 7.65
CA HIS A 205 -7.27 14.98 6.21
C HIS A 205 -8.25 13.86 5.79
N GLY A 206 -9.00 13.30 6.73
CA GLY A 206 -10.12 12.41 6.45
C GLY A 206 -11.28 13.11 5.74
N VAL A 207 -12.25 12.31 5.30
CA VAL A 207 -13.52 12.79 4.73
C VAL A 207 -14.24 13.71 5.73
N CYS A 208 -14.89 14.74 5.21
CA CYS A 208 -15.57 15.80 5.98
C CYS A 208 -14.64 16.72 6.80
N GLY A 209 -13.32 16.55 6.66
CA GLY A 209 -12.31 17.55 7.04
C GLY A 209 -12.29 18.76 6.11
N ARG A 210 -11.48 19.77 6.47
CA ARG A 210 -11.31 21.01 5.68
C ARG A 210 -10.37 20.85 4.49
N ASP A 211 -9.43 19.90 4.56
CA ASP A 211 -8.47 19.58 3.51
C ASP A 211 -8.43 18.06 3.29
N PRO A 212 -9.49 17.46 2.70
CA PRO A 212 -9.61 16.01 2.61
C PRO A 212 -8.62 15.42 1.61
N TRP A 213 -7.84 14.45 2.07
CA TRP A 213 -6.95 13.59 1.27
C TRP A 213 -7.61 12.26 0.91
N VAL A 214 -8.78 11.98 1.50
CA VAL A 214 -9.66 10.87 1.15
C VAL A 214 -10.90 11.43 0.46
N ASN A 215 -11.26 10.86 -0.69
CA ASN A 215 -12.45 11.29 -1.41
C ASN A 215 -13.72 10.99 -0.60
N SER A 216 -14.67 11.92 -0.59
CA SER A 216 -16.05 11.62 -0.18
C SER A 216 -16.74 10.76 -1.26
N VAL A 217 -18.08 10.63 -1.18
CA VAL A 217 -18.84 10.12 -2.32
C VAL A 217 -18.51 10.97 -3.54
N SER A 218 -18.01 10.33 -4.58
CA SER A 218 -17.43 11.01 -5.75
C SER A 218 -17.91 10.39 -7.06
N ILE A 219 -17.67 11.10 -8.16
CA ILE A 219 -17.84 10.57 -9.52
C ILE A 219 -16.43 10.51 -10.14
N PRO A 220 -15.97 9.33 -10.60
CA PRO A 220 -16.68 8.05 -10.59
C PRO A 220 -16.82 7.45 -9.19
N VAL A 221 -17.93 6.71 -8.97
CA VAL A 221 -18.27 6.14 -7.64
C VAL A 221 -17.18 5.23 -7.07
N SER A 222 -16.38 4.62 -7.93
CA SER A 222 -15.25 3.77 -7.55
C SER A 222 -14.16 4.52 -6.77
N HIS A 223 -14.05 5.85 -6.90
CA HIS A 223 -13.07 6.64 -6.17
C HIS A 223 -13.51 6.96 -4.73
N SER A 224 -14.77 6.71 -4.40
CA SER A 224 -15.33 7.06 -3.09
C SER A 224 -14.53 6.39 -1.99
N TYR A 225 -14.20 7.17 -0.95
CA TYR A 225 -13.46 6.73 0.22
C TYR A 225 -12.03 6.23 -0.04
N HIS A 226 -11.47 6.50 -1.22
CA HIS A 226 -10.07 6.22 -1.53
C HIS A 226 -9.22 7.49 -1.40
N PRO A 227 -7.90 7.34 -1.11
CA PRO A 227 -6.98 8.46 -1.13
C PRO A 227 -6.95 9.12 -2.52
N ASN A 228 -7.00 10.45 -2.55
CA ASN A 228 -6.78 11.22 -3.77
C ASN A 228 -5.27 11.39 -4.04
N ALA A 229 -4.92 12.08 -5.13
CA ALA A 229 -3.52 12.29 -5.50
C ALA A 229 -2.69 12.97 -4.38
N THR A 230 -3.32 13.84 -3.57
CA THR A 230 -2.65 14.45 -2.40
C THR A 230 -2.49 13.46 -1.27
N GLY A 231 -3.48 12.60 -0.98
CA GLY A 231 -3.35 11.53 0.01
C GLY A 231 -2.26 10.52 -0.32
N HIS A 232 -2.06 10.19 -1.59
CA HIS A 232 -0.92 9.36 -1.99
C HIS A 232 0.42 10.07 -1.80
N ARG A 233 0.53 11.32 -2.26
CA ARG A 233 1.78 12.09 -2.21
C ARG A 233 2.19 12.53 -0.81
N SER A 234 1.21 12.85 0.04
CA SER A 234 1.45 13.53 1.33
C SER A 234 1.09 12.66 2.53
N GLY A 235 0.26 11.63 2.35
CA GLY A 235 -0.06 10.65 3.37
C GLY A 235 0.78 9.38 3.22
N TYR A 236 0.53 8.59 2.17
CA TYR A 236 1.19 7.29 1.99
C TYR A 236 2.69 7.39 1.69
N LEU A 237 3.10 8.25 0.75
CA LEU A 237 4.50 8.32 0.31
C LEU A 237 5.47 8.65 1.46
N PRO A 238 5.24 9.68 2.31
CA PRO A 238 6.15 9.99 3.41
C PRO A 238 6.25 8.87 4.47
N VAL A 239 5.18 8.09 4.64
CA VAL A 239 5.21 6.90 5.50
C VAL A 239 6.10 5.84 4.89
N LEU A 240 5.89 5.51 3.61
CA LEU A 240 6.71 4.53 2.91
C LEU A 240 8.19 4.93 2.88
N GLU A 241 8.51 6.20 2.61
CA GLU A 241 9.88 6.71 2.62
C GLU A 241 10.58 6.60 3.97
N ARG A 242 9.81 6.71 5.06
CA ARG A 242 10.32 6.63 6.43
C ARG A 242 10.60 5.19 6.86
N VAL A 243 9.74 4.24 6.46
CA VAL A 243 9.79 2.86 6.97
C VAL A 243 10.47 1.87 6.01
N ALA A 244 10.53 2.18 4.71
CA ALA A 244 11.24 1.35 3.75
C ALA A 244 12.75 1.42 4.00
N PRO A 245 13.45 0.26 4.01
CA PRO A 245 14.89 0.25 4.11
C PRO A 245 15.54 0.84 2.85
N GLU A 246 16.80 1.24 2.97
CA GLU A 246 17.60 1.53 1.79
C GLU A 246 17.72 0.28 0.91
N VAL A 247 17.50 0.43 -0.39
CA VAL A 247 17.61 -0.66 -1.37
C VAL A 247 18.96 -0.50 -2.10
N PRO A 248 19.97 -1.32 -1.83
CA PRO A 248 21.29 -1.17 -2.43
C PRO A 248 21.25 -1.40 -3.95
N THR A 249 21.93 -0.55 -4.71
CA THR A 249 22.16 -0.80 -6.14
C THR A 249 23.12 -1.99 -6.30
N ARG A 250 22.80 -2.96 -7.17
CA ARG A 250 23.61 -4.19 -7.37
C ARG A 250 25.09 -3.97 -7.71
N ALA A 251 25.50 -2.77 -8.13
CA ALA A 251 26.89 -2.43 -8.40
C ALA A 251 27.82 -2.50 -7.16
N SER A 252 27.28 -2.51 -5.94
CA SER A 252 28.06 -2.65 -4.70
C SER A 252 28.32 -4.10 -4.28
N ALA A 253 27.56 -5.07 -4.78
CA ALA A 253 27.59 -6.46 -4.32
C ALA A 253 28.69 -7.32 -4.97
N SER A 254 29.41 -6.81 -5.99
CA SER A 254 30.51 -7.54 -6.64
C SER A 254 31.91 -7.19 -6.09
N ARG A 255 31.99 -6.55 -4.91
CA ARG A 255 33.26 -6.18 -4.24
C ARG A 255 33.40 -6.78 -2.84
N SER A 256 32.91 -7.99 -2.62
CA SER A 256 33.18 -8.79 -1.41
C SER A 256 33.79 -10.12 -1.78
#